data_AF-A0A7Y2PLQ3-F1
#
_entry.id   AF-A0A7Y2PLQ3-F1
#
_cell.length_a   1.000
_cell.length_b   1.000
_cell.length_c   1.000
_cell.angle_alpha   90.00
_cell.angle_beta   90.00
_cell.angle_gamma   90.00
#
_symmetry.space_group_name_H-M   'P 1'
#
loop_
_entity.id
_entity.type
_entity.pdbx_description
1 polymer ?
#
loop_
_entity_poly.entity_id
_entity_poly.type
_entity_poly.pdbx_seq_one_letter_code
_entity_poly.pdbx_strand_id
1 'polypeptide(L)'
;MIDTFEIFDMILKLATKEGATPIETMWERPLDEHWTIVVVGKNAVNYKGIELPPYHIYIEFNELPAGLIGVEEGSIADGRNANINSFIKALRKAINEGEKNVR
;
A
#
# COMPACT_ATOMS: atom_id res chain seq x y z
N MET A 1 0.32 -5.11 -18.34
CA MET A 1 0.43 -3.87 -17.55
C MET A 1 -0.35 -4.14 -16.29
N ILE A 2 0.28 -4.08 -15.12
CA ILE A 2 -0.45 -4.21 -13.86
C ILE A 2 -1.28 -2.93 -13.68
N ASP A 3 -2.57 -3.07 -13.43
CA ASP A 3 -3.45 -1.95 -13.15
C ASP A 3 -3.57 -1.69 -11.64
N THR A 4 -4.25 -0.62 -11.28
CA THR A 4 -4.44 -0.22 -9.87
C THR A 4 -5.27 -1.24 -9.08
N PHE A 5 -6.18 -1.96 -9.73
CA PHE A 5 -6.99 -2.99 -9.09
C PHE A 5 -6.13 -4.20 -8.67
N GLU A 6 -5.25 -4.68 -9.55
CA GLU A 6 -4.31 -5.76 -9.23
C GLU A 6 -3.38 -5.36 -8.05
N ILE A 7 -2.93 -4.11 -8.01
CA ILE A 7 -2.13 -3.58 -6.88
C ILE A 7 -2.94 -3.56 -5.59
N PHE A 8 -4.17 -3.08 -5.65
CA PHE A 8 -5.08 -3.00 -4.50
C PHE A 8 -5.31 -4.40 -3.90
N ASP A 9 -5.63 -5.40 -4.73
CA ASP A 9 -5.81 -6.79 -4.33
C ASP A 9 -4.54 -7.39 -3.72
N MET A 10 -3.36 -7.14 -4.31
CA MET A 10 -2.08 -7.60 -3.75
C MET A 10 -1.83 -7.05 -2.34
N ILE A 11 -2.17 -5.79 -2.09
CA ILE A 11 -1.97 -5.14 -0.79
C ILE A 11 -2.96 -5.69 0.25
N LEU A 12 -4.23 -5.90 -0.13
CA LEU A 12 -5.19 -6.53 0.76
C LEU A 12 -4.79 -7.96 1.12
N LYS A 13 -4.29 -8.74 0.16
CA LYS A 13 -3.73 -10.08 0.42
C LYS A 13 -2.58 -10.04 1.41
N LEU A 14 -1.69 -9.05 1.30
CA LEU A 14 -0.61 -8.84 2.27
C LEU A 14 -1.18 -8.52 3.66
N ALA A 15 -2.13 -7.58 3.75
CA ALA A 15 -2.78 -7.21 5.01
C ALA A 15 -3.44 -8.42 5.70
N THR A 16 -4.18 -9.24 4.94
CA THR A 16 -4.82 -10.45 5.45
C THR A 16 -3.79 -11.48 5.91
N LYS A 17 -2.72 -11.68 5.14
CA LYS A 17 -1.64 -12.60 5.51
C LYS A 17 -0.94 -12.21 6.80
N GLU A 18 -0.76 -10.91 7.04
CA GLU A 18 -0.16 -10.37 8.27
C GLU A 18 -1.18 -10.23 9.42
N GLY A 19 -2.44 -10.66 9.22
CA GLY A 19 -3.48 -10.63 10.26
C GLY A 19 -4.03 -9.23 10.56
N ALA A 20 -3.79 -8.25 9.69
CA ALA A 20 -4.25 -6.87 9.85
C ALA A 20 -5.75 -6.69 9.51
N THR A 21 -6.36 -7.66 8.84
CA THR A 21 -7.80 -7.61 8.52
C THR A 21 -8.65 -8.22 9.64
N PRO A 22 -9.79 -7.61 10.02
CA PRO A 22 -10.40 -6.41 9.43
C PRO A 22 -9.68 -5.11 9.84
N ILE A 23 -9.52 -4.19 8.88
CA ILE A 23 -8.88 -2.88 9.13
C ILE A 23 -9.95 -1.90 9.59
N GLU A 24 -10.02 -1.66 10.90
CA GLU A 24 -11.05 -0.78 11.49
C GLU A 24 -10.78 0.71 11.28
N THR A 25 -9.51 1.13 11.30
CA THR A 25 -9.10 2.55 11.16
C THR A 25 -8.08 2.71 10.05
N MET A 26 -6.85 2.24 10.27
CA MET A 26 -5.82 2.19 9.23
C MET A 26 -4.80 1.11 9.56
N TRP A 27 -4.08 0.64 8.54
CA TRP A 27 -2.95 -0.24 8.67
C TRP A 27 -1.77 0.32 7.88
N GLU A 28 -0.73 0.74 8.60
CA GLU A 28 0.52 1.26 8.02
C GLU A 28 1.56 0.14 7.95
N ARG A 29 2.20 0.01 6.78
CA ARG A 29 3.18 -1.04 6.54
C ARG A 29 4.32 -0.54 5.66
N PRO A 30 5.55 -0.42 6.19
CA PRO A 30 6.74 -0.27 5.37
C PRO A 30 6.92 -1.52 4.50
N LEU A 31 7.16 -1.38 3.21
CA LEU A 31 7.47 -2.50 2.30
C LEU A 31 8.98 -2.73 2.20
N ASP A 32 9.76 -1.66 2.26
CA ASP A 32 11.23 -1.66 2.34
C ASP A 32 11.73 -0.33 2.94
N GLU A 33 12.99 0.03 2.68
CA GLU A 33 13.61 1.27 3.17
C GLU A 33 13.05 2.55 2.54
N HIS A 34 12.27 2.44 1.46
CA HIS A 34 11.76 3.57 0.70
C HIS A 34 10.23 3.62 0.66
N TRP A 35 9.57 2.48 0.49
CA TRP A 35 8.14 2.40 0.26
C TRP A 35 7.37 2.11 1.55
N THR A 36 6.33 2.88 1.80
CA THR A 36 5.33 2.60 2.86
C THR A 36 3.94 2.66 2.26
N ILE A 37 3.06 1.78 2.73
CA ILE A 37 1.63 1.82 2.40
C ILE A 37 0.80 2.09 3.65
N VAL A 38 -0.33 2.76 3.48
CA VAL A 38 -1.35 2.94 4.51
C VAL A 38 -2.69 2.53 3.92
N VAL A 39 -3.26 1.44 4.43
CA VAL A 39 -4.59 0.97 4.04
C VAL A 39 -5.62 1.54 5.00
N VAL A 40 -6.58 2.30 4.49
CA VAL A 40 -7.62 2.94 5.28
C VAL A 40 -8.83 2.02 5.42
N GLY A 41 -9.35 1.95 6.64
CA GLY A 41 -10.56 1.21 6.96
C GLY A 41 -11.83 1.94 6.52
N LYS A 42 -12.92 1.69 7.25
CA LYS A 42 -14.27 2.16 6.91
C LYS A 42 -14.51 3.67 7.07
N ASN A 43 -13.64 4.35 7.82
CA ASN A 43 -13.78 5.77 8.11
C ASN A 43 -12.58 6.53 7.54
N ALA A 44 -12.80 7.79 7.15
CA ALA A 44 -11.70 8.67 6.77
C ALA A 44 -10.76 8.85 7.97
N VAL A 45 -9.47 8.99 7.68
CA VAL A 45 -8.44 9.18 8.71
C VAL A 45 -7.57 10.37 8.37
N ASN A 46 -7.06 11.07 9.39
CA ASN A 46 -5.98 12.03 9.20
C ASN A 46 -4.65 11.32 9.38
N TYR A 47 -3.85 11.25 8.32
CA TYR A 47 -2.51 10.68 8.33
C TYR A 47 -1.51 11.78 7.96
N LYS A 48 -0.65 12.17 8.92
CA LYS A 48 0.37 13.22 8.75
C LYS A 48 -0.18 14.56 8.22
N GLY A 49 -1.39 14.94 8.64
CA GLY A 49 -2.05 16.18 8.20
C GLY A 49 -2.82 16.03 6.87
N ILE A 50 -2.82 14.85 6.25
CA ILE A 50 -3.57 14.54 5.03
C ILE A 50 -4.84 13.78 5.42
N GLU A 51 -5.99 14.21 4.94
CA GLU A 51 -7.24 13.45 5.07
C GLU A 51 -7.26 12.34 4.01
N LEU A 52 -7.22 11.10 4.44
CA LEU A 52 -7.29 9.93 3.57
C LEU A 52 -8.73 9.38 3.56
N PRO A 53 -9.31 9.17 2.36
CA PRO A 53 -10.67 8.65 2.23
C PRO A 53 -10.78 7.19 2.70
N PRO A 54 -11.98 6.76 3.15
CA PRO A 54 -12.25 5.36 3.48
C PRO A 54 -11.90 4.41 2.35
N TYR A 55 -11.47 3.18 2.68
CA TYR A 55 -11.19 2.11 1.72
C TYR A 55 -10.14 2.42 0.65
N HIS A 56 -9.29 3.42 0.90
CA HIS A 56 -8.18 3.75 0.01
C HIS A 56 -6.85 3.26 0.57
N ILE A 57 -5.88 3.15 -0.34
CA ILE A 57 -4.49 2.85 -0.03
C ILE A 57 -3.67 4.07 -0.40
N TYR A 58 -3.06 4.66 0.61
CA TYR A 58 -2.07 5.72 0.44
C TYR A 58 -0.67 5.12 0.34
N ILE A 59 0.17 5.69 -0.52
CA ILE A 59 1.50 5.18 -0.82
C ILE A 59 2.50 6.31 -0.61
N GLU A 60 3.55 6.02 0.16
CA GLU A 60 4.69 6.91 0.36
C GLU A 60 5.95 6.35 -0.28
N PHE A 61 6.79 7.26 -0.79
CA PHE A 61 8.17 6.98 -1.17
C PHE A 61 9.09 7.97 -0.46
N ASN A 62 9.99 7.48 0.40
CA ASN A 62 10.85 8.32 1.25
C ASN A 62 10.06 9.36 2.05
N GLU A 63 8.99 8.91 2.72
CA GLU A 63 8.11 9.75 3.54
C GLU A 63 7.37 10.87 2.76
N LEU A 64 7.37 10.81 1.43
CA LEU A 64 6.66 11.74 0.56
C LEU A 64 5.47 11.06 -0.12
N PRO A 65 4.36 11.78 -0.36
CA PRO A 65 3.22 11.26 -1.12
C PRO A 65 3.65 10.75 -2.49
N ALA A 66 3.36 9.48 -2.76
CA ALA A 66 3.70 8.81 -4.02
C ALA A 66 2.51 8.16 -4.71
N GLY A 67 1.37 8.02 -4.03
CA GLY A 67 0.15 7.52 -4.67
C GLY A 67 -1.05 7.46 -3.73
N LEU A 68 -2.22 7.38 -4.34
CA LEU A 68 -3.49 7.11 -3.67
C LEU A 68 -4.31 6.22 -4.60
N ILE A 69 -4.75 5.08 -4.09
CA ILE A 69 -5.45 4.05 -4.87
C ILE A 69 -6.75 3.68 -4.17
N GLY A 70 -7.86 3.76 -4.91
CA GLY A 70 -9.15 3.18 -4.54
C GLY A 70 -9.37 1.86 -5.29
N VAL A 71 -10.58 1.31 -5.23
CA VAL A 71 -10.86 0.00 -5.85
C VAL A 71 -10.79 0.08 -7.39
N GLU A 72 -11.27 1.16 -7.99
CA GLU A 72 -11.36 1.31 -9.45
C GLU A 72 -10.63 2.56 -9.97
N GLU A 73 -9.99 3.30 -9.07
CA GLU A 73 -9.39 4.60 -9.33
C GLU A 73 -8.03 4.76 -8.64
N GLY A 74 -7.32 5.82 -9.04
CA GLY A 74 -6.12 6.24 -8.36
C GLY A 74 -4.91 6.33 -9.26
N SER A 75 -3.78 6.65 -8.65
CA SER A 75 -2.52 6.80 -9.36
C SER A 75 -1.33 6.56 -8.43
N ILE A 76 -0.23 6.16 -9.04
CA ILE A 76 1.10 6.11 -8.42
C ILE A 76 2.00 7.03 -9.24
N ALA A 77 2.97 7.64 -8.58
CA ALA A 77 4.03 8.41 -9.21
C ALA A 77 4.70 7.62 -10.34
N ASP A 78 5.17 8.34 -11.37
CA ASP A 78 5.92 7.78 -12.51
C ASP A 78 7.24 8.53 -12.71
N GLY A 79 7.97 8.68 -11.60
CA GLY A 79 9.28 9.32 -11.57
C GLY A 79 10.42 8.33 -11.84
N ARG A 80 11.65 8.83 -11.93
CA ARG A 80 12.84 7.99 -12.17
C ARG A 80 13.02 6.88 -11.12
N ASN A 81 12.80 7.22 -9.84
CA ASN A 81 13.00 6.31 -8.71
C ASN A 81 11.68 5.90 -8.04
N ALA A 82 10.73 6.84 -7.92
CA ALA A 82 9.38 6.57 -7.43
C ALA A 82 8.47 6.27 -8.62
N ASN A 83 8.43 5.01 -9.06
CA ASN A 83 7.52 4.55 -10.11
C ASN A 83 6.84 3.22 -9.78
N ILE A 84 5.78 2.93 -10.53
CA ILE A 84 4.99 1.71 -10.39
C ILE A 84 5.83 0.43 -10.42
N ASN A 85 6.89 0.37 -11.25
CA ASN A 85 7.73 -0.83 -11.35
C ASN A 85 8.54 -1.04 -10.07
N SER A 86 9.16 0.02 -9.53
CA SER A 86 9.87 -0.04 -8.25
C SER A 86 8.94 -0.37 -7.07
N PHE A 87 7.73 0.19 -7.06
CA PHE A 87 6.72 -0.10 -6.03
C PHE A 87 6.27 -1.57 -6.07
N ILE A 88 5.92 -2.09 -7.25
CA ILE A 88 5.53 -3.50 -7.43
C ILE A 88 6.67 -4.43 -7.00
N LYS A 89 7.91 -4.07 -7.28
CA LYS A 89 9.08 -4.85 -6.85
C LYS A 89 9.16 -4.93 -5.32
N ALA A 90 8.98 -3.81 -4.62
CA ALA A 90 8.96 -3.76 -3.15
C ALA A 90 7.79 -4.58 -2.58
N LEU A 91 6.58 -4.41 -3.13
CA LEU A 91 5.38 -5.13 -2.70
C LEU A 91 5.52 -6.64 -2.86
N ARG A 92 6.01 -7.11 -4.02
CA ARG A 92 6.27 -8.54 -4.26
C ARG A 92 7.30 -9.11 -3.28
N LYS A 93 8.34 -8.34 -2.96
CA LYS A 93 9.34 -8.75 -1.98
C LYS A 93 8.70 -8.92 -0.59
N ALA A 94 7.92 -7.94 -0.14
CA ALA A 94 7.21 -7.99 1.15
C ALA A 94 6.26 -9.21 1.24
N ILE A 95 5.49 -9.47 0.17
CA ILE A 95 4.60 -10.65 0.09
C ILE A 95 5.39 -11.96 0.24
N ASN A 96 6.52 -12.10 -0.44
CA ASN A 96 7.33 -13.32 -0.43
C ASN A 96 8.11 -13.51 0.89
N GLU A 97 8.56 -12.43 1.54
CA GLU A 97 9.24 -12.51 2.84
C GLU A 97 8.33 -13.07 3.93
N GLY A 98 7.05 -12.68 3.91
CA GLY A 98 6.05 -13.29 4.78
C GLY A 98 5.85 -14.81 4.55
N GLU A 99 6.30 -15.39 3.43
CA GLU A 99 6.23 -16.86 3.21
C GLU A 99 7.39 -17.61 3.87
N LYS A 100 8.54 -16.95 4.05
CA LYS A 100 9.73 -17.58 4.64
C LYS A 100 9.64 -17.68 6.16
N ASN A 101 8.87 -16.81 6.81
CA ASN A 101 8.73 -16.76 8.26
C ASN A 101 7.63 -17.70 8.81
N VAL A 102 6.96 -18.47 7.95
CA VAL A 102 5.87 -19.41 8.30
C VAL A 102 6.28 -20.88 8.03
N ARG A 103 7.56 -21.15 7.74
CA ARG A 103 8.11 -22.50 7.54
C ARG A 103 9.05 -22.92 8.65
#